data_AF-A0A1X7SP06-F1
#
_entry.id   AF-A0A1X7SP06-F1
#
_cell.length_a   1.000
_cell.length_b   1.000
_cell.length_c   1.000
_cell.angle_alpha   90.00
_cell.angle_beta   90.00
_cell.angle_gamma   90.00
#
_symmetry.space_group_name_H-M   'P 1'
#
loop_
_entity.id
_entity.type
_entity.pdbx_description
1 polymer ?
#
loop_
_entity_poly.entity_id
_entity_poly.type
_entity_poly.pdbx_seq_one_letter_code
_entity_poly.pdbx_strand_id
1 'polypeptide(L)'
;MRAWLAWTVENLKQHIGEAYNLNLSCMRLVMREKDYWNDTFKIRDISDVGGTLKEILKMRGHNTSHTQLLYVSSDPEDYQKEFEDSLMNKCIEFHFNSILLDIIIPPGPEALPTTTIRRKGRVVMKIISMEDESKGKERKIQVKVDKRTTLAQLKEELVPLIGVVSTGFEVYRISGNEEYEMKRLDEILMNISESKLIVRLSPLRVEEYRIKLYLLQVNSIEFCKFMLKSIATKDTPVREFKKQIIEEAKVQGIDYVLKLD
;
A
#
# COMPACT_ATOMS: atom_id res chain seq x y z
N MET A 1 -0.61 29.89 -13.42
CA MET A 1 -1.20 30.97 -12.60
C MET A 1 -0.09 31.69 -11.84
N ARG A 2 -0.15 33.01 -11.69
CA ARG A 2 0.79 33.77 -10.84
C ARG A 2 0.03 34.29 -9.63
N ALA A 3 0.62 34.21 -8.45
CA ALA A 3 0.05 34.74 -7.21
C ALA A 3 1.04 35.72 -6.57
N TRP A 4 0.52 36.69 -5.83
CA TRP A 4 1.33 37.69 -5.15
C TRP A 4 1.57 37.26 -3.70
N LEU A 5 2.81 37.41 -3.22
CA LEU A 5 3.16 37.02 -1.84
C LEU A 5 2.39 37.82 -0.77
N ALA A 6 1.89 39.00 -1.09
CA ALA A 6 1.07 39.82 -0.20
C ALA A 6 -0.40 39.35 -0.11
N TRP A 7 -0.82 38.41 -0.95
CA TRP A 7 -2.18 37.86 -0.89
C TRP A 7 -2.41 37.06 0.38
N THR A 8 -3.64 37.08 0.88
CA THR A 8 -4.13 36.16 1.90
C THR A 8 -4.51 34.82 1.26
N VAL A 9 -4.83 33.84 2.09
CA VAL A 9 -5.38 32.56 1.63
C VAL A 9 -6.71 32.75 0.89
N GLU A 10 -7.58 33.67 1.33
CA GLU A 10 -8.85 33.98 0.65
C GLU A 10 -8.65 34.57 -0.74
N ASN A 11 -7.75 35.55 -0.88
CA ASN A 11 -7.39 36.11 -2.19
C ASN A 11 -6.89 35.02 -3.15
N LEU A 12 -6.11 34.06 -2.62
CA LEU A 12 -5.62 32.93 -3.40
C LEU A 12 -6.77 31.97 -3.77
N LYS A 13 -7.65 31.61 -2.83
CA LYS A 13 -8.83 30.76 -3.10
C LYS A 13 -9.70 31.38 -4.19
N GLN A 14 -10.00 32.67 -4.09
CA GLN A 14 -10.79 33.39 -5.09
C GLN A 14 -10.14 33.31 -6.47
N HIS A 15 -8.85 33.65 -6.57
CA HIS A 15 -8.15 33.61 -7.86
C HIS A 15 -8.10 32.22 -8.48
N ILE A 16 -7.95 31.18 -7.66
CA ILE A 16 -7.99 29.78 -8.10
C ILE A 16 -9.40 29.38 -8.54
N GLY A 17 -10.42 29.76 -7.77
CA GLY A 17 -11.82 29.47 -8.07
C GLY A 17 -12.26 30.09 -9.40
N GLU A 18 -11.88 31.34 -9.65
CA GLU A 18 -12.16 32.03 -10.91
C GLU A 18 -11.45 31.37 -12.10
N ALA A 19 -10.17 31.01 -11.96
CA ALA A 19 -9.39 30.47 -13.06
C ALA A 19 -9.74 29.02 -13.44
N TYR A 20 -10.20 28.22 -12.47
CA TYR A 20 -10.48 26.79 -12.66
C TYR A 20 -11.95 26.42 -12.47
N ASN A 21 -12.83 27.41 -12.28
CA ASN A 21 -14.26 27.23 -12.01
C ASN A 21 -14.53 26.29 -10.82
N LEU A 22 -13.82 26.51 -9.72
CA LEU A 22 -13.93 25.71 -8.49
C LEU A 22 -14.79 26.43 -7.45
N ASN A 23 -15.54 25.65 -6.66
CA ASN A 23 -16.36 26.21 -5.59
C ASN A 23 -15.49 26.65 -4.40
N LEU A 24 -15.56 27.94 -4.09
CA LEU A 24 -14.81 28.57 -3.01
C LEU A 24 -15.24 28.07 -1.63
N SER A 25 -16.53 27.76 -1.43
CA SER A 25 -17.08 27.42 -0.11
C SER A 25 -16.62 26.06 0.41
N CYS A 26 -16.13 25.19 -0.48
CA CYS A 26 -15.57 23.88 -0.14
C CYS A 26 -14.11 23.74 -0.59
N MET A 27 -13.40 24.86 -0.80
CA MET A 27 -12.02 24.83 -1.25
C MET A 27 -11.06 24.59 -0.08
N ARG A 28 -10.33 23.48 -0.17
CA ARG A 28 -9.16 23.17 0.65
C ARG A 28 -7.87 23.53 -0.03
N LEU A 29 -6.99 24.20 0.71
CA LEU A 29 -5.62 24.52 0.32
C LEU A 29 -4.67 23.81 1.25
N VAL A 30 -3.76 23.04 0.68
CA VAL A 30 -2.86 22.17 1.43
C VAL A 30 -1.43 22.39 0.97
N MET A 31 -0.51 22.45 1.94
CA MET A 31 0.91 22.63 1.70
C MET A 31 1.69 21.37 2.03
N ARG A 32 2.64 21.02 1.15
CA ARG A 32 3.62 19.96 1.39
C ARG A 32 4.84 20.51 2.14
N GLU A 33 5.21 19.83 3.22
CA GLU A 33 6.38 20.11 4.06
C GLU A 33 7.30 18.88 4.08
N LYS A 34 8.60 19.06 3.83
CA LYS A 34 9.57 17.96 3.93
C LYS A 34 10.07 17.86 5.37
N ASP A 35 9.92 16.69 5.97
CA ASP A 35 10.57 16.33 7.23
C ASP A 35 11.95 15.75 6.92
N TYR A 36 12.99 16.53 7.18
CA TYR A 36 14.37 16.17 6.84
C TYR A 36 14.94 15.05 7.71
N TRP A 37 14.39 14.82 8.91
CA TRP A 37 14.89 13.78 9.81
C TRP A 37 14.48 12.39 9.35
N ASN A 38 13.25 12.29 8.87
CA ASN A 38 12.64 11.02 8.50
C ASN A 38 12.44 10.87 6.99
N ASP A 39 13.05 11.74 6.17
CA ASP A 39 12.84 11.89 4.71
C ASP A 39 11.36 11.85 4.28
N THR A 40 10.41 12.15 5.16
CA THR A 40 8.97 12.00 4.90
C THR A 40 8.35 13.33 4.57
N PHE A 41 7.15 13.31 4.00
CA PHE A 41 6.38 14.52 3.74
C PHE A 41 5.23 14.62 4.73
N LYS A 42 5.18 15.77 5.40
CA LYS A 42 4.06 16.22 6.20
C LYS A 42 3.17 17.10 5.34
N ILE A 43 1.89 16.92 5.49
CA ILE A 43 0.88 17.62 4.73
C ILE A 43 0.12 18.50 5.71
N ARG A 44 -0.03 19.79 5.40
CA ARG A 44 -0.65 20.77 6.28
C ARG A 44 -1.83 21.43 5.58
N ASP A 45 -2.99 21.42 6.20
CA ASP A 45 -4.10 22.27 5.80
C ASP A 45 -3.78 23.74 6.13
N ILE A 46 -3.83 24.60 5.11
CA ILE A 46 -3.62 26.03 5.24
C ILE A 46 -4.88 26.83 4.90
N SER A 47 -6.03 26.16 4.76
CA SER A 47 -7.28 26.75 4.28
C SER A 47 -7.77 27.92 5.12
N ASP A 48 -7.50 27.91 6.42
CA ASP A 48 -7.99 28.87 7.40
C ASP A 48 -6.85 29.56 8.17
N VAL A 49 -5.62 29.49 7.64
CA VAL A 49 -4.46 30.14 8.25
C VAL A 49 -4.52 31.64 7.98
N GLY A 50 -4.54 32.43 9.05
CA GLY A 50 -4.46 33.89 8.95
C GLY A 50 -3.09 34.37 8.46
N GLY A 51 -3.08 35.57 7.88
CA GLY A 51 -1.88 36.23 7.37
C GLY A 51 -1.71 36.13 5.85
N THR A 52 -0.54 36.55 5.38
CA THR A 52 -0.19 36.57 3.96
C THR A 52 0.52 35.28 3.53
N LEU A 53 0.49 34.97 2.23
CA LEU A 53 1.28 33.88 1.66
C LEU A 53 2.76 34.05 2.03
N LYS A 54 3.28 35.29 2.03
CA LYS A 54 4.66 35.57 2.46
C LYS A 54 4.93 35.05 3.88
N GLU A 55 4.01 35.21 4.81
CA GLU A 55 4.17 34.78 6.21
C GLU A 55 4.03 33.26 6.32
N ILE A 56 3.01 32.68 5.70
CA ILE A 56 2.77 31.22 5.68
C ILE A 56 3.98 30.48 5.12
N LEU A 57 4.56 31.01 4.04
CA LEU A 57 5.72 30.44 3.37
C LEU A 57 7.04 30.71 4.11
N LYS A 58 7.12 31.76 4.95
CA LYS A 58 8.33 32.13 5.72
C LYS A 58 8.36 31.57 7.14
N MET A 59 7.23 31.22 7.73
CA MET A 59 7.12 30.80 9.14
C MET A 59 7.93 29.55 9.52
N ARG A 60 8.59 28.85 8.58
CA ARG A 60 9.19 27.53 8.85
C ARG A 60 10.61 27.30 8.33
N GLY A 61 11.45 28.32 8.48
CA GLY A 61 12.90 28.14 8.56
C GLY A 61 13.63 28.27 7.22
N HIS A 62 14.89 28.68 7.33
CA HIS A 62 15.84 28.81 6.23
C HIS A 62 16.13 27.44 5.61
N ASN A 63 15.37 27.04 4.57
CA ASN A 63 15.80 25.96 3.69
C ASN A 63 15.37 26.20 2.24
N THR A 64 16.29 25.89 1.34
CA THR A 64 16.57 26.52 0.04
C THR A 64 15.92 25.85 -1.17
N SER A 65 14.88 25.03 -0.98
CA SER A 65 14.14 24.47 -2.12
C SER A 65 13.15 25.51 -2.66
N HIS A 66 13.45 26.04 -3.86
CA HIS A 66 12.75 27.12 -4.56
C HIS A 66 11.31 26.82 -4.99
N THR A 67 10.64 25.81 -4.43
CA THR A 67 9.28 25.44 -4.83
C THR A 67 8.50 24.85 -3.67
N GLN A 68 7.66 25.67 -3.04
CA GLN A 68 6.62 25.18 -2.14
C GLN A 68 5.44 24.71 -2.99
N LEU A 69 5.02 23.46 -2.79
CA LEU A 69 3.92 22.86 -3.56
C LEU A 69 2.63 23.00 -2.76
N LEU A 70 1.66 23.68 -3.38
CA LEU A 70 0.30 23.84 -2.89
C LEU A 70 -0.63 22.93 -3.69
N TYR A 71 -1.56 22.29 -3.00
CA TYR A 71 -2.58 21.41 -3.56
C TYR A 71 -3.95 21.96 -3.22
N VAL A 72 -4.89 21.81 -4.16
CA VAL A 72 -6.26 22.31 -4.03
C VAL A 72 -7.23 21.16 -4.21
N SER A 73 -8.26 21.11 -3.37
CA SER A 73 -9.48 20.31 -3.61
C SER A 73 -10.69 21.20 -3.41
N SER A 74 -11.78 20.91 -4.11
CA SER A 74 -13.07 21.62 -4.00
C SER A 74 -14.21 20.60 -3.93
N ASP A 75 -13.97 19.45 -3.30
CA ASP A 75 -14.96 18.38 -3.12
C ASP A 75 -15.83 18.66 -1.88
N PRO A 76 -17.16 18.88 -2.03
CA PRO A 76 -18.01 19.21 -0.90
C PRO A 76 -18.12 18.11 0.15
N GLU A 77 -18.17 16.85 -0.26
CA GLU A 77 -18.33 15.71 0.66
C GLU A 77 -17.06 15.49 1.49
N ASP A 78 -15.90 15.61 0.85
CA ASP A 78 -14.61 15.52 1.52
C ASP A 78 -14.35 16.72 2.43
N TYR A 79 -14.84 17.92 2.03
CA TYR A 79 -14.73 19.14 2.82
C TYR A 79 -15.49 19.09 4.15
N GLN A 80 -16.55 18.28 4.26
CA GLN A 80 -17.26 18.11 5.53
C GLN A 80 -16.52 17.26 6.57
N LYS A 81 -15.49 16.52 6.16
CA LYS A 81 -14.70 15.66 7.07
C LYS A 81 -13.59 16.46 7.74
N GLU A 82 -13.13 16.07 8.91
CA GLU A 82 -11.87 16.60 9.45
C GLU A 82 -10.71 16.38 8.45
N PHE A 83 -9.76 17.31 8.39
CA PHE A 83 -8.68 17.28 7.40
C PHE A 83 -7.91 15.95 7.45
N GLU A 84 -7.60 15.47 8.66
CA GLU A 84 -6.87 14.21 8.85
C GLU A 84 -7.62 13.01 8.26
N ASP A 85 -8.95 13.04 8.27
CA ASP A 85 -9.81 12.00 7.75
C ASP A 85 -10.19 12.17 6.28
N SER A 86 -9.83 13.31 5.69
CA SER A 86 -10.14 13.62 4.30
C SER A 86 -9.44 12.69 3.31
N LEU A 87 -10.12 12.40 2.20
CA LEU A 87 -9.58 11.70 1.04
C LEU A 87 -8.43 12.50 0.43
N MET A 88 -8.53 13.83 0.41
CA MET A 88 -7.44 14.71 -0.03
C MET A 88 -6.15 14.44 0.77
N ASN A 89 -6.22 14.47 2.11
CA ASN A 89 -5.06 14.20 2.95
C ASN A 89 -4.51 12.79 2.71
N LYS A 90 -5.37 11.77 2.75
CA LYS A 90 -4.98 10.36 2.54
C LYS A 90 -4.32 10.14 1.17
N CYS A 91 -4.82 10.76 0.12
CA CYS A 91 -4.27 10.65 -1.24
C CYS A 91 -2.91 11.34 -1.37
N ILE A 92 -2.79 12.58 -0.85
CA ILE A 92 -1.55 13.36 -0.92
C ILE A 92 -0.48 12.71 -0.04
N GLU A 93 -0.83 12.30 1.17
CA GLU A 93 0.09 11.63 2.09
C GLU A 93 0.66 10.37 1.45
N PHE A 94 -0.20 9.51 0.88
CA PHE A 94 0.26 8.31 0.18
C PHE A 94 1.10 8.65 -1.05
N HIS A 95 0.70 9.65 -1.85
CA HIS A 95 1.44 10.02 -3.06
C HIS A 95 2.89 10.43 -2.79
N PHE A 96 3.12 11.20 -1.72
CA PHE A 96 4.45 11.70 -1.38
C PHE A 96 5.25 10.76 -0.48
N ASN A 97 4.57 9.94 0.33
CA ASN A 97 5.23 9.00 1.22
C ASN A 97 5.29 7.58 0.68
N SER A 98 4.97 7.37 -0.59
CA SER A 98 5.14 6.07 -1.24
C SER A 98 6.47 5.92 -1.96
N ILE A 99 6.94 4.69 -2.06
CA ILE A 99 8.01 4.23 -2.95
C ILE A 99 7.43 3.28 -4.00
N LEU A 100 8.09 3.20 -5.15
CA LEU A 100 7.80 2.22 -6.19
C LEU A 100 8.72 1.02 -5.97
N LEU A 101 8.16 -0.19 -5.96
CA LEU A 101 8.90 -1.44 -5.80
C LEU A 101 8.55 -2.37 -6.96
N ASP A 102 9.59 -2.93 -7.56
CA ASP A 102 9.47 -4.06 -8.48
C ASP A 102 9.68 -5.34 -7.69
N ILE A 103 8.64 -6.17 -7.62
CA ILE A 103 8.63 -7.40 -6.83
C ILE A 103 8.46 -8.58 -7.78
N ILE A 104 9.40 -9.52 -7.70
CA ILE A 104 9.25 -10.85 -8.30
C ILE A 104 8.57 -11.74 -7.27
N ILE A 105 7.41 -12.29 -7.60
CA ILE A 105 6.67 -13.21 -6.75
C ILE A 105 6.59 -14.61 -7.38
N PRO A 106 6.49 -15.67 -6.58
CA PRO A 106 6.29 -17.01 -7.11
C PRO A 106 4.94 -17.13 -7.84
N PRO A 107 4.75 -18.18 -8.65
CA PRO A 107 3.44 -18.51 -9.20
C PRO A 107 2.44 -18.71 -8.06
N GLY A 108 1.29 -18.05 -8.15
CA GLY A 108 0.25 -18.00 -7.12
C GLY A 108 -1.15 -18.13 -7.71
N PRO A 109 -2.21 -17.82 -6.95
CA PRO A 109 -3.59 -17.97 -7.40
C PRO A 109 -3.88 -17.14 -8.66
N GLU A 110 -4.71 -17.68 -9.56
CA GLU A 110 -5.18 -17.00 -10.78
C GLU A 110 -6.13 -15.82 -10.48
N ALA A 111 -6.80 -15.85 -9.32
CA ALA A 111 -7.66 -14.76 -8.88
C ALA A 111 -6.83 -13.59 -8.31
N LEU A 112 -6.86 -12.47 -9.02
CA LEU A 112 -6.17 -11.24 -8.63
C LEU A 112 -6.91 -10.52 -7.48
N PRO A 113 -6.22 -10.15 -6.40
CA PRO A 113 -6.80 -9.29 -5.37
C PRO A 113 -6.99 -7.84 -5.88
N THR A 114 -7.76 -7.06 -5.13
CA THR A 114 -8.02 -5.64 -5.39
C THR A 114 -6.72 -4.86 -5.65
N THR A 115 -6.72 -4.01 -6.68
CA THR A 115 -5.55 -3.19 -7.09
C THR A 115 -5.06 -2.21 -6.04
N THR A 116 -5.83 -1.97 -4.97
CA THR A 116 -5.50 -1.06 -3.88
C THR A 116 -5.83 -1.70 -2.55
N ILE A 117 -4.83 -1.79 -1.67
CA ILE A 117 -4.95 -2.35 -0.33
C ILE A 117 -4.95 -1.21 0.70
N ARG A 118 -5.93 -1.25 1.61
CA ARG A 118 -6.15 -0.22 2.63
C ARG A 118 -6.12 -0.84 4.03
N ARG A 119 -5.43 -0.19 4.96
CA ARG A 119 -5.50 -0.48 6.40
C ARG A 119 -6.00 0.73 7.16
N LYS A 120 -7.03 0.56 7.99
CA LYS A 120 -7.66 1.65 8.77
C LYS A 120 -8.00 2.89 7.90
N GLY A 121 -8.44 2.67 6.65
CA GLY A 121 -8.76 3.75 5.71
C GLY A 121 -7.56 4.42 5.00
N ARG A 122 -6.31 4.11 5.37
CA ARG A 122 -5.09 4.56 4.68
C ARG A 122 -4.72 3.58 3.58
N VAL A 123 -4.34 4.10 2.41
CA VAL A 123 -3.76 3.26 1.34
C VAL A 123 -2.34 2.85 1.77
N VAL A 124 -2.09 1.55 1.86
CA VAL A 124 -0.78 1.01 2.24
C VAL A 124 0.00 0.57 1.02
N MET A 125 -0.70 -0.06 0.07
CA MET A 125 -0.12 -0.61 -1.14
C MET A 125 -1.10 -0.48 -2.30
N LYS A 126 -0.59 -0.14 -3.47
CA LYS A 126 -1.33 -0.06 -4.73
C LYS A 126 -0.56 -0.78 -5.82
N ILE A 127 -1.18 -1.75 -6.47
CA ILE A 127 -0.61 -2.47 -7.60
C ILE A 127 -0.73 -1.56 -8.83
N ILE A 128 0.39 -1.32 -9.51
CA ILE A 128 0.49 -0.47 -10.70
C ILE A 128 0.37 -1.32 -11.96
N SER A 129 1.16 -2.40 -12.03
CA SER A 129 1.15 -3.35 -13.13
C SER A 129 1.52 -4.74 -12.66
N MET A 130 1.14 -5.73 -13.45
CA MET A 130 1.43 -7.14 -13.23
C MET A 130 1.71 -7.78 -14.58
N GLU A 131 2.91 -8.34 -14.71
CA GLU A 131 3.33 -9.13 -15.86
C GLU A 131 3.32 -10.61 -15.47
N ASP A 132 2.42 -11.36 -16.12
CA ASP A 132 2.44 -12.81 -16.05
C ASP A 132 3.43 -13.34 -17.09
N GLU A 133 4.66 -13.64 -16.66
CA GLU A 133 5.53 -14.46 -17.48
C GLU A 133 4.95 -15.88 -17.54
N SER A 134 4.42 -16.27 -18.70
CA SER A 134 4.02 -17.62 -19.15
C SER A 134 3.85 -18.72 -18.08
N LYS A 135 2.67 -19.34 -18.03
CA LYS A 135 2.29 -20.53 -17.23
C LYS A 135 3.48 -21.31 -16.64
N GLY A 136 3.80 -21.03 -15.37
CA GLY A 136 4.81 -21.75 -14.58
C GLY A 136 6.05 -20.95 -14.19
N LYS A 137 6.18 -19.68 -14.58
CA LYS A 137 7.31 -18.81 -14.17
C LYS A 137 6.92 -17.80 -13.09
N GLU A 138 7.93 -17.17 -12.51
CA GLU A 138 7.80 -16.07 -11.55
C GLU A 138 7.01 -14.91 -12.18
N ARG A 139 6.21 -14.20 -11.39
CA ARG A 139 5.42 -13.05 -11.84
C ARG A 139 6.11 -11.76 -11.39
N LYS A 140 6.18 -10.78 -12.28
CA LYS A 140 6.70 -9.46 -11.95
C LYS A 140 5.54 -8.52 -11.66
N ILE A 141 5.54 -7.93 -10.48
CA ILE A 141 4.56 -6.92 -10.10
C ILE A 141 5.28 -5.62 -9.81
N GLN A 142 4.69 -4.52 -10.24
CA GLN A 142 5.12 -3.20 -9.84
C GLN A 142 4.09 -2.62 -8.88
N VAL A 143 4.55 -2.20 -7.71
CA VAL A 143 3.68 -1.79 -6.61
C VAL A 143 4.16 -0.47 -6.02
N LYS A 144 3.20 0.40 -5.72
CA LYS A 144 3.43 1.64 -4.98
C LYS A 144 3.08 1.36 -3.52
N VAL A 145 4.05 1.48 -2.62
CA VAL A 145 3.89 1.12 -1.20
C VAL A 145 4.26 2.31 -0.33
N ASP A 146 3.51 2.56 0.73
CA ASP A 146 3.88 3.58 1.71
C ASP A 146 5.24 3.22 2.33
N LYS A 147 6.22 4.13 2.23
CA LYS A 147 7.59 3.90 2.66
C LYS A 147 7.74 3.75 4.17
N ARG A 148 6.72 4.14 4.94
CA ARG A 148 6.65 3.94 6.39
C ARG A 148 6.17 2.54 6.78
N THR A 149 5.72 1.76 5.81
CA THR A 149 5.31 0.37 6.00
C THR A 149 6.50 -0.46 6.47
N THR A 150 6.27 -1.42 7.35
CA THR A 150 7.30 -2.38 7.78
C THR A 150 7.38 -3.58 6.84
N LEU A 151 8.49 -4.32 6.86
CA LEU A 151 8.58 -5.58 6.14
C LEU A 151 7.46 -6.56 6.51
N ALA A 152 7.14 -6.71 7.80
CA ALA A 152 6.03 -7.56 8.25
C ALA A 152 4.72 -7.17 7.56
N GLN A 153 4.42 -5.87 7.55
CA GLN A 153 3.22 -5.34 6.95
C GLN A 153 3.17 -5.59 5.44
N LEU A 154 4.29 -5.42 4.73
CA LEU A 154 4.41 -5.75 3.31
C LEU A 154 4.16 -7.23 3.05
N LYS A 155 4.73 -8.14 3.87
CA LYS A 155 4.51 -9.58 3.73
C LYS A 155 3.03 -9.92 3.84
N GLU A 156 2.31 -9.35 4.81
CA GLU A 156 0.87 -9.54 4.92
C GLU A 156 0.11 -9.05 3.67
N GLU A 157 0.50 -7.92 3.07
CA GLU A 157 -0.15 -7.44 1.84
C GLU A 157 0.18 -8.31 0.61
N LEU A 158 1.28 -9.07 0.64
CA LEU A 158 1.66 -10.00 -0.42
C LEU A 158 0.97 -11.37 -0.28
N VAL A 159 0.41 -11.71 0.89
CA VAL A 159 -0.27 -13.00 1.12
C VAL A 159 -1.35 -13.29 0.07
N PRO A 160 -2.28 -12.36 -0.25
CA PRO A 160 -3.31 -12.64 -1.25
C PRO A 160 -2.76 -12.83 -2.66
N LEU A 161 -1.60 -12.20 -2.97
CA LEU A 161 -0.95 -12.34 -4.28
C LEU A 161 -0.22 -13.68 -4.41
N ILE A 162 0.34 -14.20 -3.32
CA ILE A 162 1.13 -15.43 -3.31
C ILE A 162 0.26 -16.67 -3.04
N GLY A 163 -0.81 -16.52 -2.26
CA GLY A 163 -1.68 -17.62 -1.82
C GLY A 163 -1.09 -18.47 -0.69
N VAL A 164 -0.10 -17.93 0.03
CA VAL A 164 0.57 -18.55 1.19
C VAL A 164 0.68 -17.51 2.30
N VAL A 165 0.52 -17.91 3.56
CA VAL A 165 0.72 -17.03 4.73
C VAL A 165 2.12 -16.43 4.78
N SER A 166 2.27 -15.30 5.48
CA SER A 166 3.51 -14.52 5.53
C SER A 166 4.72 -15.29 6.08
N THR A 167 4.53 -16.36 6.84
CA THR A 167 5.60 -17.25 7.32
C THR A 167 6.07 -18.27 6.28
N GLY A 168 5.28 -18.54 5.24
CA GLY A 168 5.60 -19.53 4.21
C GLY A 168 6.47 -19.02 3.07
N PHE A 169 6.95 -17.78 3.16
CA PHE A 169 7.87 -17.19 2.20
C PHE A 169 8.84 -16.18 2.82
N GLU A 170 9.94 -15.97 2.13
CA GLU A 170 11.02 -15.05 2.45
C GLU A 170 11.10 -13.95 1.38
N VAL A 171 11.48 -12.75 1.82
CA VAL A 171 11.68 -11.59 0.95
C VAL A 171 13.16 -11.31 0.87
N TYR A 172 13.67 -11.21 -0.34
CA TYR A 172 15.06 -10.94 -0.65
C TYR A 172 15.16 -9.57 -1.32
N ARG A 173 16.13 -8.77 -0.88
CA ARG A 173 16.50 -7.51 -1.52
C ARG A 173 17.65 -7.78 -2.47
N ILE A 174 17.52 -7.33 -3.72
CA ILE A 174 18.64 -7.31 -4.67
C ILE A 174 19.44 -6.03 -4.44
N SER A 175 20.74 -6.17 -4.20
CA SER A 175 21.67 -5.04 -4.11
C SER A 175 22.89 -5.36 -4.98
N GLY A 176 23.04 -4.65 -6.09
CA GLY A 176 24.03 -4.99 -7.12
C GLY A 176 23.74 -6.36 -7.71
N ASN A 177 24.69 -7.29 -7.57
CA ASN A 177 24.58 -8.67 -8.07
C ASN A 177 24.25 -9.70 -6.97
N GLU A 178 23.97 -9.25 -5.75
CA GLU A 178 23.75 -10.12 -4.60
C GLU A 178 22.30 -10.05 -4.09
N GLU A 179 21.80 -11.18 -3.59
CA GLU A 179 20.49 -11.33 -2.98
C GLU A 179 20.65 -11.43 -1.45
N TYR A 180 20.02 -10.52 -0.72
CA TYR A 180 20.04 -10.51 0.75
C TYR A 180 18.66 -10.79 1.32
N GLU A 181 18.55 -11.85 2.12
CA GLU A 181 17.30 -12.15 2.84
C GLU A 181 17.00 -11.05 3.88
N MET A 182 15.82 -10.45 3.79
CA MET A 182 15.35 -9.46 4.75
C MET A 182 14.75 -10.16 5.98
N LYS A 183 15.51 -10.21 7.09
CA LYS A 183 15.11 -10.89 8.32
C LYS A 183 14.40 -10.00 9.34
N ARG A 184 14.65 -8.69 9.29
CA ARG A 184 14.14 -7.71 10.26
C ARG A 184 12.73 -7.27 9.89
N LEU A 185 11.73 -7.92 10.50
CA LEU A 185 10.32 -7.67 10.26
C LEU A 185 9.86 -6.25 10.64
N ASP A 186 10.58 -5.59 11.57
CA ASP A 186 10.40 -4.22 12.02
C ASP A 186 11.02 -3.16 11.08
N GLU A 187 11.81 -3.59 10.10
CA GLU A 187 12.50 -2.68 9.18
C GLU A 187 11.50 -1.94 8.27
N ILE A 188 11.67 -0.61 8.21
CA ILE A 188 10.82 0.29 7.43
C ILE A 188 11.31 0.33 5.97
N LEU A 189 10.37 0.29 5.01
CA LEU A 189 10.71 0.19 3.59
C LEU A 189 11.43 1.44 3.02
N MET A 190 11.40 2.57 3.72
CA MET A 190 12.17 3.76 3.36
C MET A 190 13.67 3.46 3.14
N ASN A 191 14.24 2.51 3.89
CA ASN A 191 15.64 2.13 3.79
C ASN A 191 15.95 1.25 2.56
N ILE A 192 14.92 0.82 1.81
CA ILE A 192 15.05 -0.05 0.64
C ILE A 192 14.63 0.63 -0.67
N SER A 193 14.50 1.96 -0.69
CA SER A 193 14.13 2.73 -1.89
C SER A 193 14.97 2.30 -3.10
N GLU A 194 14.33 2.19 -4.27
CA GLU A 194 14.94 1.80 -5.56
C GLU A 194 15.41 0.34 -5.66
N SER A 195 15.06 -0.51 -4.69
CA SER A 195 15.47 -1.91 -4.72
C SER A 195 14.42 -2.81 -5.34
N LYS A 196 14.89 -3.74 -6.16
CA LYS A 196 14.09 -4.87 -6.63
C LYS A 196 14.01 -5.92 -5.53
N LEU A 197 12.80 -6.42 -5.29
CA LEU A 197 12.55 -7.47 -4.30
C LEU A 197 12.25 -8.79 -5.01
N ILE A 198 12.70 -9.89 -4.42
CA ILE A 198 12.36 -11.25 -4.85
C ILE A 198 11.70 -11.96 -3.68
N VAL A 199 10.57 -12.58 -3.92
CA VAL A 199 9.89 -13.42 -2.95
C VAL A 199 10.13 -14.89 -3.31
N ARG A 200 10.64 -15.66 -2.36
CA ARG A 200 10.85 -17.10 -2.52
C ARG A 200 10.04 -17.84 -1.47
N LEU A 201 9.37 -18.92 -1.86
CA LEU A 201 8.66 -19.76 -0.90
C LEU A 201 9.67 -20.48 -0.01
N SER A 202 9.51 -20.36 1.30
CA SER A 202 10.46 -20.91 2.28
C SER A 202 10.60 -22.42 2.11
N PRO A 203 11.82 -22.98 2.17
CA PRO A 203 12.04 -24.41 2.09
C PRO A 203 11.17 -25.15 3.12
N LEU A 204 10.65 -26.31 2.74
CA LEU A 204 9.96 -27.15 3.70
C LEU A 204 10.99 -27.67 4.71
N ARG A 205 10.67 -27.56 5.99
CA ARG A 205 11.43 -28.23 7.04
C ARG A 205 11.26 -29.74 6.90
N VAL A 206 12.16 -30.49 7.52
CA VAL A 206 12.02 -31.94 7.64
C VAL A 206 10.63 -32.22 8.23
N GLU A 207 9.88 -33.12 7.58
CA GLU A 207 8.49 -33.50 7.92
C GLU A 207 7.39 -32.48 7.59
N GLU A 208 7.69 -31.39 6.88
CA GLU A 208 6.67 -30.50 6.33
C GLU A 208 6.26 -30.88 4.90
N TYR A 209 4.97 -30.72 4.60
CA TYR A 209 4.37 -30.98 3.30
C TYR A 209 3.59 -29.76 2.80
N ARG A 210 3.83 -29.36 1.55
CA ARG A 210 3.02 -28.34 0.86
C ARG A 210 1.78 -28.98 0.25
N ILE A 211 0.62 -28.59 0.74
CA ILE A 211 -0.67 -29.12 0.32
C ILE A 211 -1.38 -28.04 -0.53
N LYS A 212 -1.76 -28.39 -1.76
CA LYS A 212 -2.64 -27.56 -2.58
C LYS A 212 -4.08 -27.96 -2.30
N LEU A 213 -4.89 -27.00 -1.91
CA LEU A 213 -6.32 -27.20 -1.66
C LEU A 213 -7.13 -26.68 -2.83
N TYR A 214 -8.06 -27.51 -3.27
CA TYR A 214 -9.01 -27.19 -4.32
C TYR A 214 -10.41 -27.26 -3.72
N LEU A 215 -11.23 -26.26 -4.02
CA LEU A 215 -12.64 -26.29 -3.71
C LEU A 215 -13.38 -27.03 -4.81
N LEU A 216 -14.12 -28.07 -4.42
CA LEU A 216 -15.01 -28.80 -5.31
C LEU A 216 -16.42 -28.18 -5.26
N GLN A 217 -16.93 -27.75 -6.41
CA GLN A 217 -18.28 -27.20 -6.56
C GLN A 217 -19.10 -28.12 -7.47
N VAL A 218 -19.78 -29.09 -6.87
CA VAL A 218 -20.46 -30.20 -7.58
C VAL A 218 -21.53 -29.72 -8.57
N ASN A 219 -22.12 -28.54 -8.34
CA ASN A 219 -23.17 -27.95 -9.18
C ASN A 219 -22.68 -26.77 -10.04
N SER A 220 -21.36 -26.53 -10.11
CA SER A 220 -20.77 -25.47 -10.92
C SER A 220 -20.18 -26.05 -12.21
N ILE A 221 -20.23 -25.27 -13.29
CA ILE A 221 -19.52 -25.58 -14.55
C ILE A 221 -18.00 -25.66 -14.28
N GLU A 222 -17.51 -24.82 -13.35
CA GLU A 222 -16.13 -24.88 -12.86
C GLU A 222 -16.09 -25.77 -11.60
N PHE A 223 -16.05 -27.08 -11.83
CA PHE A 223 -16.25 -28.11 -10.79
C PHE A 223 -15.14 -28.17 -9.73
N CYS A 224 -13.94 -27.70 -10.06
CA CYS A 224 -12.75 -27.77 -9.22
C CYS A 224 -11.93 -26.50 -9.38
N LYS A 225 -11.92 -25.68 -8.33
CA LYS A 225 -11.26 -24.38 -8.31
C LYS A 225 -10.10 -24.40 -7.32
N PHE A 226 -8.92 -23.93 -7.72
CA PHE A 226 -7.81 -23.76 -6.78
C PHE A 226 -8.22 -22.77 -5.68
N MET A 227 -8.04 -23.18 -4.42
CA MET A 227 -8.42 -22.38 -3.26
C MET A 227 -7.20 -21.71 -2.62
N LEU A 228 -6.29 -22.51 -2.06
CA LEU A 228 -5.08 -22.00 -1.40
C LEU A 228 -3.98 -23.07 -1.32
N LYS A 229 -2.78 -22.65 -0.95
CA LYS A 229 -1.66 -23.55 -0.67
C LYS A 229 -1.26 -23.43 0.80
N SER A 230 -1.30 -24.54 1.52
CA SER A 230 -1.00 -24.61 2.95
C SER A 230 0.21 -25.51 3.22
N ILE A 231 0.81 -25.36 4.39
CA ILE A 231 1.93 -26.21 4.87
C ILE A 231 1.46 -26.94 6.12
N ALA A 232 1.62 -28.25 6.15
CA ALA A 232 1.32 -29.10 7.31
C ALA A 232 2.52 -29.96 7.66
N THR A 233 2.70 -30.30 8.94
CA THR A 233 3.68 -31.31 9.35
C THR A 233 3.07 -32.71 9.30
N LYS A 234 3.92 -33.74 9.18
CA LYS A 234 3.52 -35.16 9.16
C LYS A 234 2.56 -35.52 10.29
N ASP A 235 2.79 -34.96 11.47
CA ASP A 235 2.05 -35.29 12.69
C ASP A 235 0.91 -34.30 12.99
N THR A 236 0.62 -33.34 12.09
CA THR A 236 -0.48 -32.41 12.27
C THR A 236 -1.81 -33.17 12.22
N PRO A 237 -2.62 -33.20 13.31
CA PRO A 237 -3.93 -33.85 13.27
C PRO A 237 -4.85 -33.16 12.28
N VAL A 238 -5.68 -33.94 11.56
CA VAL A 238 -6.60 -33.40 10.53
C VAL A 238 -7.49 -32.29 11.09
N ARG A 239 -7.93 -32.39 12.34
CA ARG A 239 -8.75 -31.36 13.00
C ARG A 239 -8.01 -30.03 13.15
N GLU A 240 -6.73 -30.07 13.53
CA GLU A 240 -5.90 -28.87 13.65
C GLU A 240 -5.58 -28.31 12.27
N PHE A 241 -5.28 -29.17 11.29
CA PHE A 241 -5.07 -28.73 9.91
C PHE A 241 -6.32 -28.06 9.32
N LYS A 242 -7.52 -28.60 9.60
CA LYS A 242 -8.79 -27.95 9.20
C LYS A 242 -8.95 -26.55 9.82
N LYS A 243 -8.61 -26.36 11.10
CA LYS A 243 -8.61 -25.04 11.75
C LYS A 243 -7.65 -24.07 11.06
N GLN A 244 -6.44 -24.54 10.76
CA GLN A 244 -5.43 -23.77 10.04
C GLN A 244 -5.96 -23.31 8.67
N ILE A 245 -6.55 -24.21 7.88
CA ILE A 245 -7.13 -23.87 6.57
C ILE A 245 -8.19 -22.78 6.69
N ILE A 246 -9.04 -22.85 7.71
CA ILE A 246 -10.10 -21.85 7.95
C ILE A 246 -9.48 -20.48 8.26
N GLU A 247 -8.46 -20.44 9.10
CA GLU A 247 -7.72 -19.21 9.42
C GLU A 247 -7.03 -18.63 8.18
N GLU A 248 -6.31 -19.47 7.41
CA GLU A 248 -5.61 -19.08 6.19
C GLU A 248 -6.57 -18.56 5.10
N ALA A 249 -7.72 -19.22 4.94
CA ALA A 249 -8.75 -18.79 3.99
C ALA A 249 -9.30 -17.40 4.35
N LYS A 250 -9.57 -17.13 5.64
CA LYS A 250 -10.01 -15.81 6.11
C LYS A 250 -8.97 -14.73 5.80
N VAL A 251 -7.69 -15.00 6.04
CA VAL A 251 -6.59 -14.05 5.75
C VAL A 251 -6.52 -13.73 4.24
N GLN A 252 -6.79 -14.72 3.39
CA GLN A 252 -6.83 -14.53 1.94
C GLN A 252 -8.15 -13.89 1.44
N GLY A 253 -9.08 -13.53 2.33
CA GLY A 253 -10.37 -12.96 1.98
C GLY A 253 -11.31 -13.96 1.29
N ILE A 254 -11.06 -15.26 1.48
CA ILE A 254 -11.86 -16.33 0.91
C ILE A 254 -13.05 -16.58 1.84
N ASP A 255 -14.22 -16.04 1.48
CA ASP A 255 -15.47 -16.18 2.23
C ASP A 255 -16.18 -17.51 1.91
N TYR A 256 -15.63 -18.62 2.43
CA TYR A 256 -16.35 -19.89 2.46
C TYR A 256 -16.81 -20.19 3.88
N VAL A 257 -18.05 -20.65 4.04
CA VAL A 257 -18.59 -21.17 5.31
C VAL A 257 -17.96 -22.53 5.59
N LEU A 258 -16.66 -22.53 5.92
CA LEU A 258 -15.93 -23.71 6.36
C LEU A 258 -16.23 -23.93 7.85
N LYS A 259 -17.14 -24.86 8.15
CA LYS A 259 -17.41 -25.28 9.53
C LYS A 259 -16.52 -26.49 9.88
N LEU A 260 -16.00 -26.49 11.10
CA LEU A 260 -15.41 -27.69 11.69
C LEU A 260 -16.55 -28.57 12.22
N ASP A 261 -16.68 -29.77 11.66
CA ASP A 261 -17.39 -30.88 12.28
C ASP A 261 -16.57 -31.48 13.45
#